data_AF-A0A6V7IHP4-F1
#
_entry.id   AF-A0A6V7IHP4-F1
#
_cell.length_a   1.000
_cell.length_b   1.000
_cell.length_c   1.000
_cell.angle_alpha   90.00
_cell.angle_beta   90.00
_cell.angle_gamma   90.00
#
_symmetry.space_group_name_H-M   'P 1'
#
loop_
_entity.id
_entity.type
_entity.pdbx_description
1 polymer ?
#
loop_
_entity_poly.entity_id
_entity_poly.type
_entity_poly.pdbx_seq_one_letter_code
_entity_poly.pdbx_strand_id
1 'polypeptide(L)' 'RPTGSEQKVPYTGVADEIKSTNPDHIGGYEVAIPILTGIETKFGLSLPRFQAAPRPQQLK' A
#
# COMPACT_ATOMS: atom_id res chain seq x y z
N ARG A 1 15.15 4.54 -20.92
CA ARG A 1 14.40 4.51 -19.64
C ARG A 1 13.77 5.90 -19.46
N PRO A 2 12.47 6.06 -19.16
CA PRO A 2 11.84 7.38 -19.05
C PRO A 2 12.41 8.18 -17.87
N THR A 3 12.58 9.49 -18.04
CA THR A 3 12.97 10.42 -16.96
C THR A 3 11.96 10.34 -15.82
N GLY A 4 12.41 10.13 -14.58
CA GLY A 4 11.54 9.93 -13.40
C GLY A 4 11.33 8.46 -12.98
N SER A 5 11.76 7.49 -13.79
CA SER A 5 11.67 6.06 -13.44
C SER A 5 12.75 5.58 -12.47
N GLU A 6 13.69 6.45 -12.06
CA GLU A 6 14.77 6.15 -11.13
C GLU A 6 14.32 6.39 -9.69
N GLN A 7 13.53 5.46 -9.16
CA GLN A 7 13.23 5.45 -7.73
C GLN A 7 14.35 4.69 -7.01
N LYS A 8 14.99 5.37 -6.05
CA LYS A 8 16.03 4.79 -5.19
C LYS A 8 15.37 3.84 -4.19
N VAL A 9 15.08 2.62 -4.61
CA VAL A 9 14.53 1.58 -3.74
C VAL A 9 15.68 1.10 -2.83
N PRO A 10 15.58 1.23 -1.50
CA PRO A 10 16.58 0.66 -0.60
C PRO A 10 16.69 -0.85 -0.84
N TYR A 11 17.91 -1.39 -0.71
CA TYR A 11 18.21 -2.81 -1.01
C TYR A 11 17.34 -3.79 -0.20
N THR A 12 16.91 -3.39 0.99
CA THR A 12 16.00 -4.14 1.87
C THR A 12 14.55 -4.14 1.40
N GLY A 13 14.21 -3.33 0.39
CA GLY A 13 12.85 -3.11 -0.07
C GLY A 13 12.04 -2.25 0.91
N VAL A 14 11.36 -1.23 0.38
CA VAL A 14 10.37 -0.43 1.15
C VAL A 14 9.22 -1.27 1.70
N ALA A 15 9.04 -2.49 1.20
CA ALA A 15 7.97 -3.39 1.62
C ALA A 15 8.12 -3.85 3.08
N ASP A 16 9.34 -4.06 3.59
CA ASP A 16 9.52 -4.53 4.97
C ASP A 16 9.24 -3.44 6.01
N GLU A 17 9.45 -2.18 5.65
CA GLU A 17 9.24 -1.02 6.51
C GLU A 17 7.78 -0.54 6.53
N ILE A 18 7.02 -0.84 5.47
CA ILE A 18 5.65 -0.34 5.23
C ILE A 18 4.67 -1.51 5.12
N LYS A 19 4.86 -2.57 5.91
CA LYS A 19 3.84 -3.63 6.04
C LYS A 19 2.66 -3.14 6.85
N SER A 20 1.48 -3.62 6.50
CA SER A 20 0.29 -3.45 7.31
C SER A 20 0.45 -4.14 8.67
N THR A 21 0.09 -3.44 9.73
CA THR A 21 0.00 -3.99 11.11
C THR A 21 -1.38 -4.55 11.44
N ASN A 22 -2.36 -4.42 10.54
CA ASN A 22 -3.69 -5.00 10.72
C ASN A 22 -3.63 -6.53 10.60
N PRO A 23 -4.08 -7.30 11.62
CA PRO A 23 -4.09 -8.77 11.57
C PRO A 23 -4.97 -9.35 10.46
N ASP A 24 -5.96 -8.60 9.97
CA ASP A 24 -6.81 -9.03 8.85
C ASP A 24 -6.07 -9.00 7.50
N HIS A 25 -4.95 -8.26 7.40
CA HIS A 25 -4.17 -8.12 6.17
C HIS A 25 -3.08 -9.18 6.11
N ILE A 26 -3.42 -10.38 5.65
CA ILE A 26 -2.49 -11.53 5.59
C ILE A 26 -1.82 -11.71 4.22
N GLY A 27 -0.61 -12.25 4.22
CA GLY A 27 0.10 -12.62 2.98
C GLY A 27 0.35 -11.40 2.08
N GLY A 28 -0.10 -11.47 0.82
CA GLY A 28 0.07 -10.35 -0.12
C GLY A 28 -0.61 -9.04 0.30
N TYR A 29 -1.64 -9.11 1.16
CA TYR A 29 -2.29 -7.91 1.68
C TYR A 29 -1.41 -7.11 2.64
N GLU A 30 -0.41 -7.72 3.28
CA GLU A 30 0.54 -7.02 4.15
C GLU A 30 1.28 -5.90 3.41
N VAL A 31 1.49 -6.06 2.10
CA VAL A 31 2.23 -5.13 1.25
C VAL A 31 1.35 -4.39 0.24
N ALA A 32 0.02 -4.52 0.33
CA ALA A 32 -0.89 -3.90 -0.62
C ALA A 32 -0.77 -2.36 -0.62
N ILE A 33 -0.62 -1.75 0.55
CA ILE A 33 -0.49 -0.29 0.70
C ILE A 33 0.73 0.26 -0.06
N PRO A 34 1.98 -0.17 0.21
CA PRO A 34 3.14 0.35 -0.50
C PRO A 34 3.13 0.06 -2.00
N ILE A 35 2.51 -1.03 -2.45
CA ILE A 35 2.34 -1.34 -3.87
C ILE A 35 1.42 -0.32 -4.55
N LEU A 36 0.24 -0.06 -3.99
CA LEU A 36 -0.72 0.89 -4.55
C LEU A 36 -0.15 2.31 -4.56
N THR A 37 0.47 2.74 -3.46
CA THR A 37 1.16 4.03 -3.39
C THR A 37 2.27 4.12 -4.44
N GLY A 38 3.06 3.05 -4.60
CA GLY A 38 4.10 2.98 -5.61
C GLY A 38 3.57 3.12 -7.04
N ILE A 39 2.40 2.55 -7.33
CA ILE A 39 1.72 2.69 -8.62
C ILE A 39 1.27 4.14 -8.84
N GLU A 40 0.61 4.75 -7.85
CA GLU A 40 0.18 6.16 -7.91
C GLU A 40 1.37 7.08 -8.20
N THR A 41 2.48 6.96 -7.47
CA THR A 41 3.65 7.82 -7.65
C THR A 41 4.43 7.52 -8.93
N LYS A 42 4.56 6.24 -9.31
CA LYS A 42 5.39 5.83 -10.45
C LYS A 42 4.75 6.19 -11.80
N PHE A 43 3.43 6.15 -11.88
CA PHE A 43 2.69 6.40 -13.11
C PHE A 43 1.89 7.71 -13.08
N GLY A 44 1.90 8.44 -11.96
CA GLY A 44 1.11 9.67 -11.80
C GLY A 44 -0.40 9.40 -11.80
N LEU A 45 -0.83 8.25 -11.26
CA LEU A 45 -2.23 7.85 -11.19
C LEU A 45 -2.87 8.32 -9.88
N SER A 46 -4.18 8.60 -9.93
CA SER A 46 -5.01 8.80 -8.74
C SER A 46 -6.01 7.66 -8.66
N LEU A 47 -5.86 6.78 -7.67
CA LEU A 47 -6.73 5.63 -7.50
C LEU A 47 -7.95 5.99 -6.63
N PRO A 48 -9.13 5.39 -6.89
CA PRO A 48 -10.27 5.53 -6.00
C PRO A 48 -9.96 5.06 -4.58
N ARG A 49 -10.34 5.87 -3.58
CA ARG A 49 -10.17 5.56 -2.16
C ARG A 49 -11.36 4.75 -1.68
N PHE A 50 -11.18 3.45 -1.51
CA PHE A 50 -12.20 2.59 -0.91
C PHE A 50 -12.15 2.71 0.61
N GLN A 51 -13.26 3.15 1.22
CA GLN A 51 -13.46 3.06 2.65
C GLN A 51 -14.21 1.75 2.95
N ALA A 52 -13.63 0.91 3.79
CA ALA A 52 -14.35 -0.25 4.29
C ALA A 52 -15.62 0.23 5.00
N ALA A 53 -16.76 -0.43 4.74
CA ALA A 53 -17.99 -0.14 5.46
C ALA A 53 -17.70 -0.18 6.97
N PRO A 54 -18.18 0.79 7.76
CA PRO A 54 -17.92 0.81 9.20
C PRO A 54 -18.34 -0.53 9.78
N ARG A 55 -17.42 -1.20 10.50
CA ARG A 55 -17.75 -2.43 11.23
C ARG A 55 -18.89 -2.08 12.19
N PRO A 56 -20.04 -2.79 12.17
CA PRO A 56 -21.05 -2.60 13.18
C PRO A 56 -20.39 -2.88 14.54
N GLN A 57 -20.29 -1.84 15.37
CA GLN A 57 -19.76 -1.98 16.71
C GLN A 57 -20.64 -3.00 17.43
N GLN A 58 -20.08 -4.15 17.80
CA GLN A 58 -20.82 -5.12 18.59
C GLN A 58 -21.18 -4.46 19.91
N LEU A 59 -22.49 -4.27 20.10
CA LEU A 59 -23.08 -3.85 21.36
C LEU A 59 -22.71 -4.92 22.39
N LYS A 60 -21.92 -4.52 23.39
CA LYS A 60 -21.52 -5.36 24.53
C LYS A 60 -22.72 -5.84 25.32
#